data_AF-A0A811Q3H8-F1
#
_entry.id   AF-A0A811Q3H8-F1
#
_cell.length_a   1.000
_cell.length_b   1.000
_cell.length_c   1.000
_cell.angle_alpha   90.00
_cell.angle_beta   90.00
_cell.angle_gamma   90.00
#
_symmetry.space_group_name_H-M   'P 1'
#
loop_
_entity.id
_entity.type
_entity.pdbx_description
1 polymer ?
#
loop_
_entity_poly.entity_id
_entity_poly.type
_entity_poly.pdbx_seq_one_letter_code
_entity_poly.pdbx_strand_id
1 'polypeptide(L)'
;MGLEMEAMAASIGVSVPVLRFLLCFAATIPTGLLWRAVPGATGRHLYAGLTGATLSYLSFGATSNLLFVVPMTLGYLAMLLFRRHAGLITFLGAFGFLIAW
;
A
#
# COMPACT_ATOMS: atom_id res chain seq x y z
N MET A 1 -0.98 17.77 10.60
CA MET A 1 -1.54 16.54 10.02
C MET A 1 -2.59 15.83 10.87
N GLY A 2 -2.33 15.39 12.12
CA GLY A 2 -3.37 14.68 12.91
C GLY A 2 -4.65 15.51 13.14
N LEU A 3 -4.49 16.72 13.68
CA LEU A 3 -5.60 17.65 13.97
C LEU A 3 -6.33 18.15 12.69
N GLU A 4 -5.62 18.29 11.57
CA GLU A 4 -6.21 18.70 10.29
C GLU A 4 -7.03 17.58 9.64
N MET A 5 -6.57 16.33 9.78
CA MET A 5 -7.29 15.16 9.26
C MET A 5 -8.60 14.95 10.03
N GLU A 6 -8.59 15.21 11.35
CA GLU A 6 -9.80 15.17 12.18
C GLU A 6 -10.81 16.24 11.77
N ALA A 7 -10.36 17.48 11.54
CA ALA A 7 -11.22 18.55 11.08
C ALA A 7 -11.82 18.28 9.68
N MET A 8 -11.02 17.76 8.74
CA MET A 8 -11.51 17.35 7.41
C MET A 8 -12.47 16.16 7.49
N ALA A 9 -12.20 15.19 8.36
CA ALA A 9 -13.07 14.02 8.52
C ALA A 9 -14.43 14.46 9.09
N ALA A 10 -14.41 15.34 10.09
CA ALA A 10 -15.60 15.92 10.71
C ALA A 10 -16.43 16.76 9.72
N SER A 11 -15.81 17.54 8.84
CA SER A 11 -16.53 18.38 7.87
C SER A 11 -17.27 17.59 6.79
N ILE A 12 -16.80 16.38 6.47
CA ILE A 12 -17.43 15.47 5.50
C ILE A 12 -18.35 14.46 6.22
N GLY A 13 -18.32 14.41 7.56
CA GLY A 13 -19.13 13.50 8.37
C GLY A 13 -18.63 12.04 8.34
N VAL A 14 -17.34 11.84 8.13
CA VAL A 14 -16.70 10.50 8.08
C VAL A 14 -15.65 10.36 9.17
N SER A 15 -15.27 9.12 9.48
CA SER A 15 -14.17 8.85 10.40
C SER A 15 -12.81 9.04 9.71
N VAL A 16 -11.77 9.35 10.49
CA VAL A 16 -10.40 9.54 9.98
C VAL A 16 -9.89 8.35 9.16
N PRO A 17 -10.13 7.07 9.55
CA PRO A 17 -9.76 5.93 8.71
C PRO A 17 -10.45 5.94 7.34
N VAL A 18 -11.74 6.30 7.28
CA VAL A 18 -12.48 6.37 6.01
C VAL A 18 -11.93 7.50 5.13
N LEU A 19 -11.64 8.67 5.71
CA LEU A 19 -11.00 9.76 4.98
C LEU A 19 -9.65 9.35 4.38
N ARG A 20 -8.81 8.64 5.14
CA ARG A 20 -7.53 8.11 4.62
C ARG A 20 -7.72 7.15 3.45
N PHE A 21 -8.68 6.25 3.54
CA PHE A 21 -9.02 5.36 2.43
C PHE A 21 -9.52 6.13 1.20
N LEU A 22 -10.36 7.15 1.37
CA LEU A 22 -10.85 7.98 0.26
C LEU A 22 -9.71 8.76 -0.41
N LEU A 23 -8.81 9.35 0.39
CA LEU A 23 -7.63 10.04 -0.13
C LEU A 23 -6.68 9.08 -0.87
N CYS A 24 -6.47 7.88 -0.32
CA CYS A 24 -5.69 6.82 -0.96
C CYS A 24 -6.32 6.41 -2.29
N PHE A 25 -7.62 6.16 -2.30
CA PHE A 25 -8.37 5.84 -3.51
C PHE A 25 -8.25 6.95 -4.56
N ALA A 26 -8.47 8.21 -4.19
CA ALA A 26 -8.32 9.34 -5.09
C ALA A 26 -6.89 9.44 -5.65
N ALA A 27 -5.86 9.18 -4.83
CA ALA A 27 -4.46 9.17 -5.25
C ALA A 27 -4.10 8.00 -6.19
N THR A 28 -4.87 6.90 -6.20
CA THR A 28 -4.66 5.80 -7.16
C THR A 28 -4.90 6.20 -8.62
N ILE A 29 -5.80 7.17 -8.85
CA ILE A 29 -6.17 7.63 -10.20
C ILE A 29 -4.99 8.33 -10.90
N PRO A 30 -4.39 9.42 -10.36
CA PRO A 30 -3.25 10.07 -10.99
C PRO A 30 -2.03 9.15 -11.01
N THR A 31 -1.84 8.30 -10.00
CA THR A 31 -0.71 7.35 -10.01
C THR A 31 -0.85 6.29 -11.10
N GLY A 32 -2.05 5.80 -11.38
CA GLY A 32 -2.31 4.91 -12.51
C GLY A 32 -2.12 5.59 -13.87
N LEU A 33 -2.48 6.86 -13.99
CA LEU A 33 -2.28 7.64 -15.22
C LEU A 33 -0.80 7.92 -15.48
N LEU A 34 -0.07 8.39 -14.48
CA LEU A 34 1.35 8.69 -14.56
C LEU A 34 2.21 7.44 -14.83
N TRP A 35 1.78 6.26 -14.38
CA TRP A 35 2.44 4.99 -14.73
C TRP A 35 2.63 4.80 -16.24
N ARG A 36 1.63 5.22 -17.04
CA ARG A 36 1.66 5.08 -18.50
C ARG A 36 2.71 5.98 -19.15
N ALA A 37 3.08 7.07 -18.48
CA ALA A 37 4.09 8.01 -18.95
C ALA A 37 5.52 7.58 -18.60
N VAL A 38 5.72 6.55 -17.77
CA VAL A 38 7.05 6.10 -17.35
C VAL A 38 7.68 5.17 -18.41
N PRO A 39 8.77 5.58 -19.08
CA PRO A 39 9.46 4.73 -20.04
C PRO A 39 10.40 3.73 -19.35
N GLY A 40 10.55 2.55 -19.96
CA GLY A 40 11.50 1.52 -19.53
C GLY A 40 11.03 0.66 -18.34
N ALA A 41 11.64 -0.52 -18.20
CA ALA A 41 11.31 -1.47 -17.14
C ALA A 41 11.79 -1.00 -15.76
N THR A 42 13.02 -0.49 -15.66
CA THR A 42 13.61 -0.03 -14.40
C THR A 42 12.86 1.18 -13.82
N GLY A 43 12.50 2.15 -14.66
CA GLY A 43 11.72 3.31 -14.25
C GLY A 43 10.34 2.91 -13.72
N ARG A 44 9.69 1.94 -14.36
CA ARG A 44 8.45 1.35 -13.90
C ARG A 44 8.61 0.64 -12.55
N HIS A 45 9.64 -0.17 -12.34
CA HIS A 45 9.84 -0.79 -11.02
C HIS A 45 10.04 0.23 -9.90
N LEU A 46 10.84 1.28 -10.15
CA LEU A 46 11.04 2.38 -9.19
C LEU A 46 9.75 3.14 -8.91
N TYR A 47 9.01 3.48 -9.96
CA TYR A 47 7.73 4.17 -9.81
C TYR A 47 6.72 3.34 -9.02
N ALA A 48 6.61 2.04 -9.29
CA ALA A 48 5.68 1.17 -8.58
C ALA A 48 6.06 1.06 -7.10
N GLY A 49 7.36 0.97 -6.78
CA GLY A 49 7.84 0.97 -5.40
C GLY A 49 7.54 2.28 -4.68
N LEU A 50 7.84 3.42 -5.29
CA LEU A 50 7.62 4.74 -4.70
C LEU A 50 6.14 5.06 -4.51
N THR A 51 5.31 4.83 -5.54
CA THR A 51 3.87 5.06 -5.44
C THR A 51 3.21 4.09 -4.46
N GLY A 52 3.62 2.82 -4.42
CA GLY A 52 3.19 1.86 -3.41
C GLY A 52 3.51 2.31 -1.97
N ALA A 53 4.73 2.78 -1.71
CA ALA A 53 5.13 3.29 -0.41
C ALA A 53 4.36 4.56 -0.02
N THR A 54 4.07 5.44 -0.99
CA THR A 54 3.33 6.68 -0.77
C THR A 54 1.85 6.41 -0.45
N LEU A 55 1.21 5.51 -1.20
CA LEU A 55 -0.18 5.10 -0.97
C LEU A 55 -0.34 4.36 0.37
N SER A 56 0.61 3.51 0.72
CA SER A 56 0.63 2.79 2.00
C SER A 56 0.78 3.73 3.20
N TYR A 57 1.62 4.78 3.06
CA TYR A 57 1.74 5.85 4.05
C TYR A 57 0.42 6.63 4.20
N LEU A 58 -0.24 6.96 3.09
CA LEU A 58 -1.50 7.72 3.12
C LEU A 58 -2.64 6.93 3.78
N SER A 59 -2.70 5.61 3.53
CA SER A 59 -3.73 4.73 4.05
C SER A 59 -3.52 4.38 5.53
N PHE A 60 -2.29 4.10 5.94
CA PHE A 60 -2.00 3.48 7.25
C PHE A 60 -1.01 4.26 8.14
N GLY A 61 -0.40 5.35 7.66
CA GLY A 61 0.52 6.21 8.42
C GLY A 61 2.00 5.84 8.31
N ALA A 62 2.85 6.41 9.17
CA ALA A 62 4.31 6.29 9.05
C ALA A 62 4.87 4.88 9.35
N THR A 63 4.27 4.18 10.31
CA THR A 63 4.72 2.84 10.75
C THR A 63 4.32 1.72 9.80
N SER A 64 3.35 1.96 8.91
CA SER A 64 2.80 0.93 8.03
C SER A 64 3.78 0.44 6.97
N ASN A 65 4.60 1.34 6.42
CA ASN A 65 5.58 0.97 5.40
C ASN A 65 6.60 -0.05 5.93
N LEU A 66 7.00 0.08 7.21
CA LEU A 66 7.89 -0.88 7.86
C LEU A 66 7.21 -2.23 8.10
N LEU A 67 5.94 -2.19 8.52
CA LEU A 67 5.13 -3.39 8.73
C LEU A 67 4.91 -4.16 7.40
N PHE A 68 4.76 -3.46 6.28
CA PHE A 68 4.60 -4.10 4.97
C PHE A 68 5.87 -4.76 4.42
N VAL A 69 7.07 -4.40 4.89
CA VAL A 69 8.31 -5.08 4.47
C VAL A 69 8.28 -6.57 4.80
N VAL A 70 7.66 -6.94 5.93
CA VAL A 70 7.58 -8.34 6.39
C VAL A 70 6.77 -9.23 5.42
N PRO A 71 5.50 -8.96 5.11
CA PRO A 71 4.75 -9.74 4.13
C PRO A 71 5.31 -9.63 2.72
N MET A 72 5.94 -8.50 2.36
CA MET A 72 6.55 -8.30 1.04
C MET A 72 7.79 -9.19 0.85
N THR A 73 8.69 -9.24 1.85
CA THR A 73 9.87 -10.13 1.83
C THR A 73 9.46 -11.59 1.84
N LEU A 74 8.49 -11.97 2.67
CA LEU A 74 7.90 -13.32 2.66
C LEU A 74 7.38 -13.67 1.26
N GLY A 75 6.73 -12.73 0.58
CA GLY A 75 6.21 -12.96 -0.75
C GLY A 75 7.27 -13.20 -1.80
N TYR A 76 8.33 -12.39 -1.82
CA TYR A 76 9.48 -12.62 -2.71
C TYR A 76 10.22 -13.92 -2.38
N LEU A 77 10.36 -14.26 -1.09
CA LEU A 77 10.94 -15.53 -0.66
C LEU A 77 10.12 -16.72 -1.17
N ALA A 78 8.79 -16.63 -1.08
CA ALA A 78 7.87 -17.66 -1.55
C ALA A 78 7.96 -17.82 -3.08
N MET A 79 8.12 -16.72 -3.83
CA MET A 79 8.36 -16.80 -5.28
C MET A 79 9.68 -17.49 -5.63
N LEU A 80 10.71 -17.29 -4.80
CA LEU A 80 12.05 -17.86 -5.00
C LEU A 80 12.11 -19.35 -4.65
N LEU A 81 11.48 -19.76 -3.53
CA LEU A 81 11.56 -21.12 -2.99
C LEU A 81 10.43 -22.05 -3.46
N PHE A 82 9.21 -21.52 -3.60
CA PHE A 82 8.01 -22.32 -3.84
C PHE A 82 7.12 -21.69 -4.92
N ARG A 83 7.71 -21.40 -6.09
CA ARG A 83 7.05 -20.66 -7.19
C ARG A 83 5.63 -21.15 -7.54
N ARG A 84 5.38 -22.47 -7.47
CA ARG A 84 4.05 -23.06 -7.76
C ARG A 84 2.99 -22.77 -6.69
N HIS A 85 3.40 -22.56 -5.44
CA HIS A 85 2.50 -22.30 -4.29
C HIS A 85 2.66 -20.89 -3.72
N ALA A 86 3.50 -20.06 -4.34
CA ALA A 86 3.84 -18.73 -3.84
C ALA A 86 2.59 -17.89 -3.56
N GLY A 87 1.58 -17.94 -4.44
CA GLY A 87 0.31 -17.22 -4.24
C GLY A 87 -0.47 -17.65 -3.00
N LEU A 88 -0.45 -18.94 -2.64
CA LEU A 88 -1.12 -19.43 -1.43
C LEU A 88 -0.35 -19.01 -0.17
N ILE A 89 0.98 -19.12 -0.22
CA ILE A 89 1.88 -18.75 0.88
C ILE A 89 1.80 -17.25 1.16
N THR A 90 1.84 -16.42 0.11
CA THR A 90 1.70 -14.96 0.24
C THR A 90 0.33 -14.58 0.75
N PHE A 91 -0.73 -15.24 0.26
CA PHE A 91 -2.09 -14.97 0.70
C PHE A 91 -2.25 -15.27 2.19
N LEU A 92 -1.91 -16.49 2.63
CA LEU A 92 -2.02 -16.89 4.03
C LEU A 92 -1.10 -16.05 4.93
N GLY A 93 0.12 -15.75 4.48
CA GLY A 93 1.06 -14.92 5.21
C GLY A 93 0.57 -13.48 5.40
N ALA A 94 0.09 -12.85 4.33
CA ALA A 94 -0.40 -11.47 4.38
C ALA A 94 -1.73 -11.36 5.14
N PHE A 95 -2.67 -12.31 4.97
CA PHE A 95 -3.91 -12.33 5.73
C PHE A 95 -3.67 -12.62 7.21
N GLY A 96 -2.80 -13.60 7.53
CA GLY A 96 -2.42 -13.90 8.90
C GLY A 96 -1.78 -12.69 9.58
N PHE A 97 -0.92 -11.96 8.87
CA PHE A 97 -0.34 -10.72 9.35
C PHE A 97 -1.40 -9.64 9.63
N LEU A 98 -2.39 -9.48 8.73
CA LEU A 98 -3.46 -8.51 8.87
C LEU A 98 -4.43 -8.82 10.02
N ILE A 99 -4.62 -10.11 10.37
CA ILE A 99 -5.49 -10.52 11.48
C ILE A 99 -4.76 -10.40 12.83
N ALA A 100 -3.46 -10.63 12.85
CA ALA A 100 -2.65 -10.59 14.06
C ALA A 100 -2.36 -9.16 14.57
N TRP A 101 -2.65 -8.13 13.76
CA TRP A 101 -2.31 -6.73 14.01
C TRP A 101 -3.55 -5.85 13.93
#